data_AF-A0A2T1BZ19-F1
#
_entry.id   AF-A0A2T1BZ19-F1
#
_cell.length_a   1.000
_cell.length_b   1.000
_cell.length_c   1.000
_cell.angle_alpha   90.00
_cell.angle_beta   90.00
_cell.angle_gamma   90.00
#
_symmetry.space_group_name_H-M   'P 1'
#
loop_
_entity.id
_entity.type
_entity.pdbx_description
1 polymer ?
#
loop_
_entity_poly.entity_id
_entity_poly.type
_entity_poly.pdbx_seq_one_letter_code
_entity_poly.pdbx_strand_id
1 'polypeptide(L)'
;MDIGTTVKGVDISPDGKLIASASVDGRVKIWRIDGILEGELADPQTVNPIGVECQPTKSDRCQPLAHQTTVNTVSFSPDGQRLVSTSADRTIKLWSVDGKLIETFAGDGAEIIEAKFSPDGQLIASTAEDQTVKLWRSVALYSKPCLKKVLQSHLVLTVNC
;
A
#
# COMPACT_ATOMS: atom_id res chain seq x y z
N MET A 1 -21.19 8.82 -13.50
CA MET A 1 -20.76 7.53 -14.06
C MET A 1 -19.27 7.43 -13.81
N ASP A 2 -18.88 6.64 -12.81
CA ASP A 2 -17.46 6.36 -12.60
C ASP A 2 -17.02 5.50 -13.79
N ILE A 3 -16.18 6.09 -14.65
CA ILE A 3 -15.62 5.41 -15.82
C ILE A 3 -14.64 4.40 -15.21
N GLY A 4 -14.99 3.12 -15.25
CA GLY A 4 -14.27 2.07 -14.52
C GLY A 4 -12.76 2.18 -14.70
N THR A 5 -12.04 2.38 -13.60
CA THR A 5 -10.58 2.46 -13.60
C THR A 5 -10.01 1.05 -13.63
N THR A 6 -8.86 0.87 -14.29
CA THR A 6 -8.23 -0.44 -14.42
C THR A 6 -7.74 -0.92 -13.06
N VAL A 7 -8.25 -2.07 -12.62
CA VAL A 7 -7.74 -2.78 -11.45
C VAL A 7 -6.43 -3.48 -11.81
N LYS A 8 -5.38 -3.26 -11.01
CA LYS A 8 -4.03 -3.80 -11.18
C LYS A 8 -3.74 -4.98 -10.27
N GLY A 9 -4.25 -4.95 -9.05
CA GLY A 9 -4.03 -5.99 -8.05
C GLY A 9 -5.30 -6.29 -7.26
N VAL A 10 -5.42 -7.53 -6.79
CA VAL A 10 -6.51 -7.99 -5.93
C VAL A 10 -5.97 -8.99 -4.92
N ASP A 11 -6.54 -9.00 -3.73
CA ASP A 11 -6.29 -10.03 -2.72
C ASP A 11 -7.56 -10.30 -1.91
N ILE A 12 -7.67 -11.51 -1.34
CA ILE A 12 -8.80 -11.94 -0.51
C ILE A 12 -8.30 -12.06 0.94
N SER A 13 -9.09 -11.61 1.91
CA SER A 13 -8.72 -11.74 3.32
C SER A 13 -8.60 -13.22 3.72
N PRO A 14 -7.74 -13.56 4.69
CA PRO A 14 -7.55 -14.95 5.13
C PRO A 14 -8.83 -15.64 5.60
N ASP A 15 -9.79 -14.89 6.14
CA ASP A 15 -11.10 -15.40 6.56
C ASP A 15 -12.14 -15.48 5.43
N GLY A 16 -11.78 -15.06 4.21
CA GLY A 16 -12.61 -15.12 3.01
C GLY A 16 -13.76 -14.10 2.96
N LYS A 17 -13.81 -13.12 3.87
CA LYS A 17 -14.93 -12.18 3.97
C LYS A 17 -14.73 -10.88 3.22
N LEU A 18 -13.48 -10.47 3.02
CA LEU A 18 -13.12 -9.21 2.39
C LEU A 18 -12.28 -9.44 1.14
N ILE A 19 -12.36 -8.48 0.22
CA ILE A 19 -11.55 -8.39 -0.99
C ILE A 19 -10.92 -7.00 -0.98
N ALA A 20 -9.62 -6.92 -1.22
CA ALA A 20 -8.92 -5.66 -1.45
C ALA A 20 -8.59 -5.53 -2.94
N SER A 21 -8.82 -4.37 -3.53
CA SER A 21 -8.49 -4.09 -4.94
C SER A 21 -7.65 -2.83 -5.06
N ALA A 22 -6.56 -2.91 -5.83
CA ALA A 22 -5.66 -1.82 -6.17
C ALA A 22 -5.92 -1.33 -7.59
N SER A 23 -5.93 -0.01 -7.81
CA SER A 23 -6.28 0.61 -9.09
C SER A 23 -5.22 1.58 -9.63
N VAL A 24 -5.24 1.80 -10.95
CA VAL A 24 -4.39 2.77 -11.67
C VAL A 24 -4.59 4.22 -11.19
N ASP A 25 -5.74 4.54 -10.61
CA ASP A 25 -6.05 5.89 -10.11
C ASP A 25 -5.49 6.20 -8.70
N GLY A 26 -4.68 5.30 -8.13
CA GLY A 26 -4.11 5.50 -6.80
C GLY A 26 -5.03 5.05 -5.65
N ARG A 27 -6.18 4.44 -5.95
CA ARG A 27 -7.11 3.95 -4.92
C ARG A 27 -6.84 2.51 -4.54
N VAL A 28 -7.11 2.23 -3.27
CA VAL A 28 -7.29 0.88 -2.75
C VAL A 28 -8.68 0.81 -2.13
N LYS A 29 -9.50 -0.14 -2.62
CA LYS A 29 -10.87 -0.34 -2.14
C LYS A 29 -10.98 -1.67 -1.41
N ILE A 30 -11.76 -1.68 -0.35
CA ILE A 30 -12.09 -2.86 0.46
C ILE A 30 -13.56 -3.18 0.25
N TRP A 31 -13.82 -4.41 -0.15
CA TRP A 31 -15.15 -4.91 -0.43
C TRP A 31 -15.43 -6.09 0.48
N ARG A 32 -16.69 -6.29 0.81
CA ARG A 32 -17.16 -7.59 1.27
C ARG A 32 -17.23 -8.56 0.11
N ILE A 33 -17.11 -9.84 0.43
CA ILE A 33 -17.19 -10.94 -0.55
C ILE A 33 -18.55 -10.99 -1.29
N ASP A 34 -19.60 -10.40 -0.72
CA ASP A 34 -20.93 -10.26 -1.34
C ASP A 34 -21.04 -9.06 -2.30
N GLY A 35 -19.95 -8.32 -2.53
CA GLY A 35 -19.86 -7.23 -3.50
C GLY A 35 -20.18 -5.85 -2.96
N ILE A 36 -20.44 -5.71 -1.65
CA ILE A 36 -20.66 -4.41 -1.01
C ILE A 36 -19.31 -3.72 -0.77
N LEU A 37 -19.19 -2.44 -1.15
CA LEU A 37 -18.02 -1.62 -0.82
C LEU A 37 -18.04 -1.31 0.69
N GLU A 38 -17.03 -1.79 1.41
CA GLU A 38 -16.85 -1.59 2.85
C GLU A 38 -16.12 -0.27 3.14
N GLY A 39 -15.11 0.05 2.32
CA GLY A 39 -14.34 1.29 2.48
C GLY A 39 -13.26 1.52 1.42
N GLU A 40 -12.61 2.67 1.48
CA GLU A 40 -11.45 3.01 0.66
C GLU A 40 -10.30 3.47 1.56
N LEU A 41 -9.07 3.04 1.24
CA LEU A 41 -7.87 3.48 1.96
C LEU A 41 -7.49 4.88 1.51
N ALA A 42 -7.11 5.73 2.47
CA ALA A 42 -6.81 7.12 2.20
C ALA A 42 -5.62 7.60 3.05
N ASP A 43 -4.56 8.06 2.39
CA ASP A 43 -3.44 8.71 3.05
C ASP A 43 -3.75 10.20 3.25
N PRO A 44 -3.85 10.69 4.50
CA PRO A 44 -4.15 12.09 4.80
C PRO A 44 -3.09 13.08 4.27
N GLN A 45 -1.89 12.62 3.91
CA GLN A 45 -0.82 13.46 3.35
C GLN A 45 -0.82 13.54 1.82
N THR A 46 -1.74 12.87 1.13
CA THR A 46 -1.90 12.99 -0.34
C THR A 46 -2.62 14.28 -0.72
N VAL A 47 -2.01 15.43 -0.43
CA VAL A 47 -2.44 16.73 -0.95
C VAL A 47 -1.99 16.88 -2.41
N ASN A 48 -2.89 17.41 -3.25
CA ASN A 48 -2.66 17.70 -4.67
C ASN A 48 -1.36 18.53 -4.86
N PRO A 49 -0.49 18.22 -5.84
CA PRO A 49 0.81 18.89 -6.08
C PRO A 49 0.79 20.42 -6.27
N ILE A 50 -0.39 21.05 -6.34
CA ILE A 50 -0.55 22.50 -6.52
C ILE A 50 -0.71 23.24 -5.18
N GLY A 51 -0.69 22.55 -4.03
CA GLY A 51 -0.82 23.19 -2.71
C GLY A 51 -2.15 23.91 -2.48
N VAL A 52 -3.15 23.64 -3.32
CA VAL A 52 -4.49 24.19 -3.17
C VAL A 52 -5.21 23.39 -2.09
N GLU A 53 -5.43 24.04 -0.94
CA GLU A 53 -6.32 23.56 0.10
C GLU A 53 -7.69 23.26 -0.52
N CYS A 54 -8.20 22.06 -0.29
CA CYS A 54 -9.47 21.61 -0.82
C CYS A 54 -10.61 22.48 -0.27
N GLN A 55 -11.04 23.48 -1.03
CA GLN A 55 -12.11 24.37 -0.59
C GLN A 55 -13.48 23.67 -0.69
N PRO A 56 -14.31 23.70 0.37
CA PRO A 56 -15.51 22.87 0.53
C PRO A 56 -16.74 23.37 -0.26
N THR A 57 -16.56 24.04 -1.40
CA THR A 57 -17.68 24.60 -2.16
C THR A 57 -17.78 23.99 -3.56
N LYS A 58 -18.48 22.85 -3.60
CA LYS A 58 -19.07 22.14 -4.76
C LYS A 58 -18.17 21.11 -5.47
N SER A 59 -18.61 19.85 -5.37
CA SER A 59 -18.38 18.70 -6.27
C SER A 59 -17.14 17.81 -6.01
N ASP A 60 -17.29 16.84 -5.11
CA ASP A 60 -16.74 15.46 -5.11
C ASP A 60 -15.25 15.16 -5.39
N ARG A 61 -14.33 16.12 -5.57
CA ARG A 61 -12.96 15.80 -6.02
C ARG A 61 -11.82 16.38 -5.17
N CYS A 62 -11.87 16.07 -3.88
CA CYS A 62 -10.74 16.23 -2.97
C CYS A 62 -10.71 15.10 -1.93
N GLN A 63 -10.93 13.87 -2.38
CA GLN A 63 -10.79 12.70 -1.53
C GLN A 63 -9.30 12.32 -1.46
N PRO A 64 -8.72 12.18 -0.26
CA PRO A 64 -7.36 11.67 -0.11
C PRO A 64 -7.27 10.25 -0.72
N LEU A 65 -6.26 10.02 -1.55
CA LEU A 65 -6.02 8.74 -2.22
C LEU A 65 -5.14 7.85 -1.33
N ALA A 66 -5.10 6.55 -1.62
CA ALA A 66 -4.15 5.67 -0.94
C ALA A 66 -2.70 5.99 -1.38
N HIS A 67 -2.52 6.25 -2.67
CA HIS A 67 -1.25 6.58 -3.31
C HIS A 67 -1.41 7.73 -4.31
N GLN A 68 -0.32 8.41 -4.63
CA GLN A 68 -0.35 9.55 -5.56
C GLN A 68 -0.52 9.13 -7.03
N THR A 69 -0.20 7.87 -7.34
CA THR A 69 -0.25 7.29 -8.68
C THR A 69 -0.67 5.81 -8.58
N THR A 70 -0.66 5.09 -9.71
CA THR A 70 -0.98 3.66 -9.84
C THR A 70 -0.58 2.84 -8.62
N VAL A 71 -1.55 2.13 -8.03
CA VAL A 71 -1.29 1.08 -7.05
C VAL A 71 -1.08 -0.23 -7.81
N ASN A 72 0.10 -0.81 -7.69
CA ASN A 72 0.47 -2.02 -8.40
C ASN A 72 -0.10 -3.26 -7.72
N THR A 73 0.05 -3.36 -6.41
CA THR A 73 -0.46 -4.50 -5.64
C THR A 73 -1.05 -4.07 -4.31
N VAL A 74 -1.96 -4.90 -3.80
CA VAL A 74 -2.44 -4.86 -2.41
C VAL A 74 -2.41 -6.29 -1.88
N SER A 75 -2.09 -6.48 -0.60
CA SER A 75 -2.15 -7.80 0.03
C SER A 75 -2.51 -7.72 1.50
N PHE A 76 -3.32 -8.67 1.97
CA PHE A 76 -3.67 -8.81 3.39
C PHE A 76 -2.51 -9.44 4.18
N SER A 77 -2.40 -9.05 5.45
CA SER A 77 -1.60 -9.80 6.40
C SER A 77 -2.24 -11.16 6.72
N PRO A 78 -1.46 -12.16 7.16
CA PRO A 78 -1.99 -13.49 7.49
C PRO A 78 -3.04 -13.49 8.62
N ASP A 79 -2.99 -12.49 9.51
CA ASP A 79 -3.98 -12.28 10.57
C ASP A 79 -5.24 -11.52 10.09
N GLY A 80 -5.26 -11.05 8.84
CA GLY A 80 -6.36 -10.28 8.25
C GLY A 80 -6.56 -8.87 8.81
N GLN A 81 -5.70 -8.41 9.72
CA GLN A 81 -5.87 -7.13 10.42
C GLN A 81 -5.17 -5.95 9.74
N ARG A 82 -4.27 -6.22 8.79
CA ARG A 82 -3.47 -5.22 8.08
C ARG A 82 -3.47 -5.48 6.58
N LEU A 83 -3.15 -4.45 5.82
CA LEU A 83 -2.89 -4.53 4.39
C LEU A 83 -1.57 -3.85 4.05
N VAL A 84 -0.89 -4.35 3.03
CA VAL A 84 0.22 -3.67 2.38
C VAL A 84 -0.19 -3.30 0.96
N SER A 85 0.15 -2.09 0.52
CA SER A 85 -0.01 -1.66 -0.87
C SER A 85 1.30 -1.12 -1.42
N THR A 86 1.51 -1.31 -2.72
CA THR A 86 2.70 -0.84 -3.46
C THR A 86 2.29 0.04 -4.63
N SER A 87 3.14 1.00 -4.99
CA SER A 87 2.79 1.97 -6.04
C SER A 87 3.98 2.43 -6.87
N ALA A 88 3.66 2.90 -8.08
CA ALA A 88 4.51 3.68 -8.95
C ALA A 88 4.95 5.03 -8.33
N ASP A 89 4.30 5.47 -7.26
CA ASP A 89 4.76 6.60 -6.44
C ASP A 89 6.02 6.29 -5.61
N ARG A 90 6.55 5.06 -5.75
CA ARG A 90 7.80 4.59 -5.14
C ARG A 90 7.68 4.41 -3.63
N THR A 91 6.47 4.18 -3.15
CA THR A 91 6.20 3.89 -1.73
C THR A 91 5.53 2.53 -1.54
N ILE A 92 5.76 1.99 -0.35
CA ILE A 92 4.96 0.89 0.21
C ILE A 92 4.19 1.50 1.38
N LYS A 93 2.89 1.24 1.47
CA LYS A 93 2.08 1.69 2.59
C LYS A 93 1.51 0.51 3.34
N LEU A 94 1.57 0.60 4.66
CA LEU A 94 0.98 -0.36 5.59
C LEU A 94 -0.25 0.28 6.21
N TRP A 95 -1.35 -0.46 6.17
CA TRP A 95 -2.66 -0.01 6.62
C TRP A 95 -3.21 -0.98 7.65
N SER A 96 -4.03 -0.49 8.57
CA SER A 96 -4.97 -1.35 9.28
C SER A 96 -6.19 -1.61 8.39
N VAL A 97 -6.87 -2.74 8.62
CA VAL A 97 -8.04 -3.15 7.83
C VAL A 97 -9.21 -2.17 7.94
N ASP A 98 -9.24 -1.34 8.99
CA ASP A 98 -10.21 -0.24 9.17
C ASP A 98 -9.91 1.01 8.32
N GLY A 99 -8.84 1.00 7.52
CA GLY A 99 -8.51 2.06 6.57
C GLY A 99 -7.46 3.05 7.04
N LYS A 100 -6.94 2.93 8.26
CA LYS A 100 -5.94 3.87 8.79
C LYS A 100 -4.53 3.55 8.27
N LEU A 101 -3.82 4.59 7.81
CA LEU A 101 -2.40 4.50 7.47
C LEU A 101 -1.58 4.28 8.76
N ILE A 102 -0.84 3.17 8.80
CA ILE A 102 0.07 2.81 9.90
C ILE A 102 1.46 3.34 9.61
N GLU A 103 2.00 3.06 8.41
CA GLU A 103 3.39 3.33 8.07
C GLU A 103 3.55 3.56 6.57
N THR A 104 4.52 4.38 6.18
CA THR A 104 4.95 4.53 4.78
C THR A 104 6.44 4.19 4.68
N PHE A 105 6.79 3.21 3.85
CA PHE A 105 8.17 2.87 3.53
C PHE A 105 8.55 3.48 2.19
N ALA A 106 9.64 4.25 2.17
CA ALA A 106 10.19 4.80 0.93
C ALA A 106 10.94 3.71 0.15
N GLY A 107 10.64 3.56 -1.14
CA GLY A 107 11.27 2.58 -2.04
C GLY A 107 12.66 2.97 -2.54
N ASP A 108 13.26 4.04 -2.02
CA ASP A 108 14.55 4.63 -2.44
C ASP A 108 14.68 4.95 -3.94
N GLY A 109 13.61 5.44 -4.55
CA GLY A 109 13.68 6.07 -5.88
C GLY A 109 13.29 5.19 -7.06
N ALA A 110 12.93 3.92 -6.85
CA ALA A 110 12.37 3.03 -7.86
C ALA A 110 10.89 2.72 -7.60
N GLU A 111 10.12 2.46 -8.66
CA GLU A 111 8.73 2.00 -8.56
C GLU A 111 8.68 0.63 -7.86
N ILE A 112 7.71 0.48 -6.95
CA ILE A 112 7.52 -0.76 -6.21
C ILE A 112 6.49 -1.63 -6.94
N ILE A 113 6.93 -2.80 -7.37
CA ILE A 113 6.13 -3.69 -8.21
C ILE A 113 5.21 -4.55 -7.35
N GLU A 114 5.73 -5.20 -6.31
CA GLU A 114 4.95 -6.10 -5.47
C GLU A 114 5.41 -6.04 -4.01
N ALA A 115 4.50 -6.30 -3.07
CA ALA A 115 4.86 -6.61 -1.70
C ALA A 115 4.01 -7.75 -1.13
N LYS A 116 4.62 -8.55 -0.25
CA LYS A 116 3.97 -9.67 0.44
C LYS A 116 4.38 -9.71 1.90
N PHE A 117 3.44 -10.10 2.76
CA PHE A 117 3.74 -10.42 4.15
C PHE A 117 4.46 -11.77 4.25
N SER A 118 5.34 -11.90 5.25
CA SER A 118 5.76 -13.22 5.72
C SER A 118 4.59 -13.96 6.38
N PRO A 119 4.60 -15.30 6.43
CA PRO A 119 3.51 -16.08 7.04
C PRO A 119 3.26 -15.78 8.53
N ASP A 120 4.30 -15.35 9.25
CA ASP A 120 4.20 -14.90 10.66
C ASP A 120 3.72 -13.44 10.79
N GLY A 121 3.54 -12.73 9.67
CA GLY A 121 3.10 -11.35 9.60
C GLY A 121 4.10 -10.33 10.14
N GLN A 122 5.35 -10.71 10.45
CA GLN A 122 6.36 -9.82 11.05
C GLN A 122 7.22 -9.05 10.04
N LEU A 123 7.29 -9.56 8.81
CA LEU A 123 8.07 -8.98 7.73
C LEU A 123 7.19 -8.67 6.52
N ILE A 124 7.64 -7.70 5.74
CA ILE A 124 7.15 -7.42 4.40
C ILE A 124 8.33 -7.58 3.46
N ALA A 125 8.18 -8.38 2.41
CA ALA A 125 9.12 -8.44 1.30
C ALA A 125 8.55 -7.61 0.15
N SER A 126 9.35 -6.74 -0.45
CA SER A 126 8.95 -5.94 -1.61
C SER A 126 9.94 -6.06 -2.75
N THR A 127 9.46 -6.02 -3.98
CA THR A 127 10.27 -5.95 -5.21
C THR A 127 10.13 -4.57 -5.84
N ALA A 128 11.19 -4.12 -6.52
CA ALA A 128 11.20 -2.83 -7.21
C ALA A 128 11.81 -2.96 -8.62
N GLU A 129 11.57 -1.97 -9.48
CA GLU A 129 12.12 -1.92 -10.84
C GLU A 129 13.66 -1.89 -10.89
N ASP A 130 14.31 -1.46 -9.81
CA ASP A 130 15.77 -1.46 -9.66
C ASP A 130 16.37 -2.86 -9.43
N GLN A 131 15.55 -3.91 -9.59
CA GLN A 131 15.93 -5.31 -9.45
C GLN A 131 16.33 -5.68 -8.01
N THR A 132 15.90 -4.89 -7.02
CA THR A 132 16.11 -5.20 -5.61
C THR A 132 14.90 -5.88 -4.98
N VAL A 133 15.18 -6.73 -3.99
CA VAL A 133 14.19 -7.19 -3.00
C VAL A 133 14.53 -6.55 -1.67
N LYS A 134 13.57 -5.86 -1.05
CA LYS A 134 13.74 -5.22 0.25
C LYS A 134 12.90 -5.93 1.30
N LEU A 135 13.46 -6.15 2.49
CA LEU A 135 12.76 -6.73 3.63
C LEU A 135 12.54 -5.67 4.70
N TRP A 136 11.28 -5.46 5.07
CA TRP A 136 10.85 -4.46 6.04
C TRP A 136 10.26 -5.16 7.26
N ARG A 137 10.38 -4.54 8.43
CA ARG A 137 9.61 -4.95 9.61
C ARG A 137 8.20 -4.37 9.50
N SER A 138 7.18 -5.21 9.64
CA SER A 138 5.77 -4.80 9.57
C SER A 138 5.21 -4.30 10.91
N VAL A 139 5.95 -4.52 11.99
CA VAL A 139 5.61 -4.13 13.35
C VAL A 139 6.47 -2.94 13.78
N ALA A 140 5.83 -1.87 14.24
CA ALA A 140 6.51 -0.71 14.80
C ALA A 140 7.09 -1.09 16.18
N LEU A 141 8.28 -1.69 16.18
CA LEU A 141 9.04 -1.92 17.41
C LEU A 141 9.86 -0.68 17.81
N TYR A 142 9.95 0.32 16.92
CA TYR A 142 10.61 1.62 17.11
C TYR A 142 9.89 2.71 16.30
N SER A 143 10.17 3.98 16.58
CA SER A 143 9.47 5.16 16.00
C SER A 143 9.76 5.45 14.51
N LYS A 144 10.43 4.55 13.78
CA LYS A 144 10.77 4.72 12.37
C LYS A 144 10.63 3.39 11.59
N PRO A 145 10.30 3.46 10.29
CA PRO A 145 10.25 2.27 9.43
C PRO A 145 11.65 1.65 9.31
N CYS A 146 11.74 0.34 9.49
CA CYS A 146 13.00 -0.40 9.56
C CYS A 146 13.18 -1.29 8.32
N LEU A 147 14.08 -0.87 7.42
CA LEU A 147 14.61 -1.70 6.34
C LEU A 147 15.65 -2.66 6.91
N LYS A 148 15.40 -3.96 6.84
CA LYS A 148 16.20 -5.00 7.48
C LYS A 148 17.27 -5.54 6.54
N LYS A 149 16.92 -5.75 5.26
CA LYS A 149 17.82 -6.29 4.24
C LYS A 149 17.46 -5.78 2.85
N VAL A 150 18.47 -5.68 2.00
CA VAL A 150 18.34 -5.54 0.54
C VAL A 150 19.01 -6.73 -0.11
N LEU A 151 18.30 -7.41 -1.00
CA LEU A 151 18.78 -8.56 -1.77
C LEU A 151 18.88 -8.14 -3.24
N GLN A 152 20.01 -8.45 -3.85
CA GLN A 152 20.27 -8.35 -5.28
C GLN A 152 20.94 -9.65 -5.75
N SER A 153 20.96 -9.92 -7.06
CA SER A 153 21.52 -11.15 -7.63
C SER A 153 22.95 -11.48 -7.17
N HIS A 154 23.76 -10.46 -6.87
CA HIS A 154 25.16 -10.60 -6.48
C HIS A 154 25.50 -10.08 -5.07
N LEU A 155 24.53 -9.54 -4.33
CA LEU A 155 24.80 -8.87 -3.07
C LEU A 155 23.63 -8.95 -2.09
N VAL A 156 23.93 -9.19 -0.82
CA VAL A 156 22.99 -9.04 0.29
C VAL A 156 23.52 -7.97 1.23
N LEU A 157 22.81 -6.85 1.33
CA LEU A 157 23.10 -5.80 2.30
C LEU A 157 22.19 -6.00 3.51
N THR A 158 22.79 -6.15 4.68
CA THR A 158 22.03 -6.09 5.94
C THR A 158 22.10 -4.67 6.46
N VAL A 159 20.93 -4.08 6.68
CA VAL A 159 20.80 -2.73 7.23
C VAL A 159 20.42 -2.90 8.70
N ASN A 160 21.21 -2.28 9.58
CA ASN A 160 20.95 -2.36 11.01
C ASN A 160 19.87 -1.35 11.38
N CYS A 161 18.77 -1.91 11.87
CA CYS A 161 17.79 -1.28 12.75
C CYS A 161 17.44 -2.30 13.85
#